data_AF-A0A2J8RW35-F1
#
_entry.id   AF-A0A2J8RW35-F1
#
_cell.length_a   1.000
_cell.length_b   1.000
_cell.length_c   1.000
_cell.angle_alpha   90.00
_cell.angle_beta   90.00
_cell.angle_gamma   90.00
#
_symmetry.space_group_name_H-M   'P 1'
#
loop_
_entity.id
_entity.type
_entity.pdbx_description
1 polymer ?
#
loop_
_entity_poly.entity_id
_entity_poly.type
_entity_poly.pdbx_seq_one_letter_code
_entity_poly.pdbx_strand_id
1 'polypeptide(L)' 'MSRSNVQPTAAPGQKVVENSSGTPNILTRHFTIDDFEIGRPLGKGKFGNVYLAREKKSHFIVALKVLFKS' A
#
# COMPACT_ATOMS: atom_id res chain seq x y z
N MET A 1 20.59 1.91 55.36
CA MET A 1 20.96 1.68 53.95
C MET A 1 20.65 2.93 53.16
N SER A 2 21.67 3.69 52.75
CA SER A 2 21.47 4.97 52.05
C SER A 2 22.52 5.12 50.96
N ARG A 3 22.12 5.05 49.69
CA ARG A 3 22.77 5.72 48.55
C ARG A 3 21.73 5.95 47.46
N SER A 4 21.16 7.15 47.46
CA SER A 4 20.53 7.76 46.29
C SER A 4 21.59 8.51 45.48
N ASN A 5 21.79 8.11 44.24
CA ASN A 5 22.08 8.93 43.06
C ASN A 5 21.93 7.94 41.88
N VAL A 6 21.29 8.26 40.76
CA VAL A 6 21.80 9.15 39.73
C VAL A 6 20.61 9.59 38.86
N GLN A 7 20.56 10.87 38.52
CA GLN A 7 19.87 11.33 37.31
C GLN A 7 20.93 11.88 36.34
N PRO A 8 20.87 11.49 35.07
CA PRO A 8 21.37 12.34 33.99
C PRO A 8 20.23 12.73 33.06
N THR A 9 20.00 14.04 33.01
CA THR A 9 19.42 14.81 31.91
C THR A 9 19.90 14.38 30.52
N ALA A 10 18.99 14.21 29.55
CA ALA A 10 19.03 14.84 28.22
C ALA A 10 18.01 14.24 27.21
N ALA A 11 17.47 15.13 26.38
CA ALA A 11 16.82 14.97 25.07
C ALA A 11 15.29 14.67 25.01
N PRO A 12 14.51 15.51 24.30
CA PRO A 12 13.12 15.23 23.96
C PRO A 12 13.06 14.23 22.79
N GLY A 13 12.95 12.95 23.14
CA GLY A 13 12.71 11.85 22.21
C GLY A 13 11.23 11.67 21.89
N GLN A 14 10.97 11.51 20.58
CA GLN A 14 10.07 10.52 19.99
C GLN A 14 8.73 10.25 20.70
N LYS A 15 7.63 10.77 20.11
CA LYS A 15 6.29 10.26 20.41
C LYS A 15 6.15 8.84 19.84
N VAL A 16 6.03 7.91 20.78
CA VAL A 16 5.59 6.52 20.68
C VAL A 16 4.15 6.47 20.16
N VAL A 17 3.86 5.59 19.20
CA VAL A 17 2.58 4.86 19.12
C VAL A 17 2.88 3.40 18.77
N GLU A 18 2.14 2.52 19.43
CA GLU A 18 2.56 1.23 19.96
C GLU A 18 1.85 0.05 19.26
N ASN A 19 2.62 -1.04 19.06
CA ASN A 19 2.28 -2.46 18.92
C ASN A 19 0.99 -2.95 18.26
N SER A 20 1.15 -3.82 17.25
CA SER A 20 0.31 -5.03 17.06
C SER A 20 1.11 -6.14 16.35
N SER A 21 1.34 -7.23 17.09
CA SER A 21 1.56 -8.63 16.66
C SER A 21 2.26 -8.93 15.32
N GLY A 22 3.44 -9.55 15.41
CA GLY A 22 4.23 -10.07 14.31
C GLY A 22 3.56 -11.23 13.54
N THR A 23 2.79 -10.89 12.52
CA THR A 23 2.73 -11.67 11.27
C THR A 23 3.76 -11.06 10.32
N PRO A 24 4.53 -11.83 9.53
CA PRO A 24 5.30 -11.21 8.46
C PRO A 24 4.28 -10.55 7.55
N ASN A 25 4.16 -9.23 7.65
CA ASN A 25 3.39 -8.43 6.73
C ASN A 25 4.09 -8.60 5.39
N ILE A 26 3.69 -9.63 4.64
CA ILE A 26 3.90 -9.66 3.20
C ILE A 26 3.23 -8.36 2.78
N LEU A 27 4.04 -7.34 2.54
CA LEU A 27 3.62 -6.01 2.12
C LEU A 27 2.92 -6.18 0.77
N THR A 28 1.66 -6.62 0.81
CA THR A 28 0.81 -6.77 -0.36
C THR A 28 0.50 -5.37 -0.81
N ARG A 29 1.30 -4.89 -1.76
CA ARG A 29 1.15 -3.56 -2.32
C ARG A 29 -0.28 -3.46 -2.85
N HIS A 30 -1.07 -2.58 -2.25
CA HIS A 30 -2.44 -2.37 -2.66
C HIS A 30 -2.42 -1.49 -3.91
N PHE A 31 -2.94 -2.01 -5.03
CA PHE A 31 -3.02 -1.26 -6.28
C PHE A 31 -4.33 -0.49 -6.34
N THR A 32 -4.24 0.76 -6.79
CA THR A 32 -5.38 1.63 -7.03
C THR A 32 -5.47 1.97 -8.51
N ILE A 33 -6.59 2.52 -8.97
CA ILE A 33 -6.73 2.93 -10.38
C ILE A 33 -5.71 4.00 -10.77
N ASP A 34 -5.29 4.84 -9.81
CA ASP A 34 -4.34 5.93 -10.02
C ASP A 34 -2.91 5.43 -10.28
N ASP A 35 -2.59 4.18 -9.94
CA ASP A 35 -1.31 3.56 -10.27
C ASP A 35 -1.20 3.18 -11.76
N PHE A 36 -2.29 3.25 -12.51
CA PHE A 36 -2.35 2.83 -13.91
C PHE A 36 -2.67 3.97 -14.88
N GLU A 37 -2.09 3.89 -16.07
CA GLU A 37 -2.48 4.70 -17.23
C GLU A 37 -3.43 3.88 -18.10
N ILE A 38 -4.68 4.33 -18.22
CA ILE A 38 -5.72 3.62 -18.96
C ILE A 38 -5.64 3.98 -20.44
N GLY A 39 -5.50 2.95 -21.28
CA GLY A 39 -5.48 3.06 -22.73
C GLY A 39 -6.80 2.66 -23.38
N ARG A 40 -6.72 2.23 -24.64
CA ARG A 40 -7.88 1.85 -25.44
C ARG A 40 -8.62 0.63 -24.87
N PRO A 41 -9.95 0.53 -25.06
CA PRO A 41 -10.68 -0.70 -24.77
C PRO A 41 -10.11 -1.85 -25.61
N LEU A 42 -9.93 -3.02 -24.99
CA LEU A 42 -9.48 -4.25 -25.64
C LEU A 42 -10.66 -5.15 -26.02
N GLY A 43 -11.76 -5.10 -25.28
CA GLY A 43 -12.96 -5.87 -25.60
C GLY A 43 -14.08 -5.74 -24.58
N LYS A 44 -15.27 -6.18 -24.96
CA LYS A 44 -16.46 -6.25 -24.13
C LYS A 44 -16.87 -7.71 -23.95
N GLY A 45 -17.06 -8.14 -22.71
CA GLY A 45 -17.56 -9.48 -22.38
C GLY A 45 -18.81 -9.42 -21.52
N LYS A 46 -19.42 -10.58 -21.25
CA LYS A 46 -20.63 -10.72 -20.42
C LYS A 46 -20.54 -9.99 -19.07
N PHE A 47 -19.36 -10.03 -18.45
CA PHE A 47 -19.13 -9.48 -17.11
C PHE A 47 -18.52 -8.07 -17.10
N GLY A 48 -18.40 -7.41 -18.26
CA GLY A 48 -17.89 -6.03 -18.36
C GLY A 48 -16.74 -5.88 -19.35
N ASN A 49 -16.03 -4.76 -19.26
CA ASN A 49 -15.07 -4.31 -20.26
C ASN A 49 -13.63 -4.62 -19.84
N VAL A 50 -12.75 -4.83 -20.83
CA VAL A 50 -11.31 -4.96 -20.62
C VAL A 50 -10.63 -3.75 -21.26
N TYR A 51 -9.71 -3.11 -20.54
CA TYR A 51 -8.93 -1.97 -21.03
C TYR A 51 -7.44 -2.33 -21.03
N LEU A 52 -6.73 -1.85 -22.05
CA LEU A 52 -5.27 -1.83 -22.02
C LEU A 52 -4.85 -0.84 -20.94
N ALA A 53 -3.85 -1.19 -20.14
CA ALA A 53 -3.29 -0.26 -19.17
C ALA A 53 -1.78 -0.46 -19.02
N ARG A 54 -1.14 0.53 -18.41
CA ARG A 54 0.28 0.50 -18.07
C ARG A 54 0.46 0.88 -16.61
N GLU A 55 1.19 0.08 -15.84
CA GLU A 55 1.55 0.46 -14.46
C GLU A 55 2.53 1.64 -14.52
N LYS A 56 2.24 2.74 -13.82
CA LYS A 56 3.05 3.97 -13.87
C LYS A 56 4.47 3.79 -13.34
N LYS A 57 4.66 2.92 -12.35
CA LYS A 57 5.95 2.73 -11.65
C LYS A 57 6.93 1.85 -12.44
N SER A 58 6.45 0.70 -12.91
CA SER A 58 7.29 -0.27 -13.63
C SER A 58 7.21 -0.12 -15.16
N HIS A 59 6.26 0.67 -15.66
CA HIS A 59 5.88 0.75 -17.07
C HIS A 59 5.44 -0.58 -17.70
N PHE A 60 5.09 -1.57 -16.87
CA PHE A 60 4.61 -2.86 -17.35
C PHE A 60 3.22 -2.75 -17.97
N ILE A 61 3.02 -3.42 -19.10
CA ILE A 61 1.74 -3.43 -19.82
C ILE A 61 0.84 -4.50 -19.22
N VAL A 62 -0.37 -4.10 -18.84
CA VAL A 62 -1.38 -4.95 -18.20
C VAL A 62 -2.75 -4.78 -18.87
N ALA A 63 -3.69 -5.66 -18.53
CA ALA A 63 -5.09 -5.52 -18.88
C ALA A 63 -5.92 -5.32 -17.61
N LEU A 64 -6.78 -4.30 -17.57
CA LEU A 64 -7.70 -4.05 -16.47
C LEU A 64 -9.11 -4.50 -16.85
N LYS A 65 -9.64 -5.47 -16.10
CA LYS A 65 -11.03 -5.94 -16.25
C LYS A 65 -11.93 -5.15 -15.30
N VAL A 66 -12.86 -4.39 -15.86
CA VAL A 66 -13.93 -3.73 -15.09
C VAL A 66 -15.11 -4.68 -15.01
N LEU A 67 -15.49 -5.04 -13.78
CA LEU A 67 -16.65 -5.86 -13.48
C LEU A 67 -17.75 -4.97 -12.88
N PHE A 68 -18.97 -5.07 -13.40
CA PHE A 68 -20.11 -4.36 -12.83
C PHE A 68 -20.71 -5.18 -11.69
N LYS A 69 -20.89 -4.54 -10.53
CA LYS A 69 -21.64 -5.12 -9.41
C LYS A 69 -23.14 -4.99 -9.71
N SER A 70 -23.87 -6.08 -9.52
CA SER A 70 -25.35 -6.15 -9.58
C SER A 70 -25.98 -5.78 -8.25
#